data_AF-A0A974YGJ9-F1
#
_entry.id   AF-A0A974YGJ9-F1
#
_cell.length_a   1.000
_cell.length_b   1.000
_cell.length_c   1.000
_cell.angle_alpha   90.00
_cell.angle_beta   90.00
_cell.angle_gamma   90.00
#
_symmetry.space_group_name_H-M   'P 1'
#
loop_
_entity.id
_entity.type
_entity.pdbx_description
1 polymer ?
#
loop_
_entity_poly.entity_id
_entity_poly.type
_entity_poly.pdbx_seq_one_letter_code
_entity_poly.pdbx_strand_id
1 'polypeptide(L)'
;MILNVYVPKPGSSAASLVLPASAIVGEGEQDGRILCYYEGNAIGSKDLESFYERIRRAADRLVTKYPTTAMAAFPADELECVATFDAEREYLPSIKDYRTLERWAQEPALIIQGPDLPEGAHLTSAIGTRFENAFPRLLKREGSVHTYALRCGQIVVINIVSGMSEVIQPTDKLADSIRQEVRSDR
;
A
#
# COMPACT_ATOMS: atom_id res chain seq x y z
N MET A 1 11.02 2.52 -0.38
CA MET A 1 11.56 1.14 -0.23
C MET A 1 10.49 0.16 -0.65
N ILE A 2 10.78 -0.77 -1.56
CA ILE A 2 9.81 -1.79 -1.99
C ILE A 2 9.90 -3.00 -1.07
N LEU A 3 8.77 -3.40 -0.51
CA LEU A 3 8.59 -4.56 0.35
C LEU A 3 7.74 -5.61 -0.34
N ASN A 4 8.04 -6.89 -0.07
CA ASN A 4 7.17 -7.98 -0.50
C ASN A 4 6.03 -8.14 0.51
N VAL A 5 4.83 -8.35 -0.01
CA VAL A 5 3.63 -8.72 0.77
C VAL A 5 3.42 -10.22 0.60
N TYR A 6 3.24 -10.91 1.72
CA TYR A 6 3.13 -12.36 1.77
C TYR A 6 1.77 -12.80 2.32
N VAL A 7 1.40 -14.02 1.96
CA VAL A 7 0.40 -14.81 2.68
C VAL A 7 1.04 -16.11 3.16
N PRO A 8 0.55 -16.71 4.26
CA PRO A 8 1.03 -18.01 4.68
C PRO A 8 0.40 -19.11 3.82
N LYS A 9 1.21 -20.11 3.44
CA LYS A 9 0.69 -21.30 2.77
C LYS A 9 -0.16 -22.15 3.74
N PRO A 10 -1.26 -22.77 3.28
CA PRO A 10 -2.09 -23.60 4.14
C PRO A 10 -1.29 -24.72 4.82
N GLY A 11 -1.50 -24.90 6.13
CA GLY A 11 -0.85 -25.95 6.93
C GLY A 11 0.59 -25.62 7.37
N SER A 12 1.13 -24.46 7.02
CA SER A 12 2.46 -24.04 7.47
C SER A 12 2.47 -23.56 8.93
N SER A 13 3.68 -23.42 9.49
CA SER A 13 3.84 -22.82 10.82
C SER A 13 3.40 -21.34 10.80
N ALA A 14 3.69 -20.62 9.71
CA ALA A 14 3.22 -19.26 9.50
C ALA A 14 1.69 -19.14 9.54
N ALA A 15 0.96 -20.09 8.93
CA ALA A 15 -0.51 -20.12 8.94
C ALA A 15 -1.10 -20.38 10.33
N SER A 16 -0.33 -21.02 11.22
CA SER A 16 -0.76 -21.34 12.58
C SER A 16 -0.46 -20.21 13.56
N LEU A 17 0.60 -19.45 13.33
CA LEU A 17 1.09 -18.39 14.23
C LEU A 17 0.47 -17.03 13.92
N VAL A 18 0.25 -16.70 12.65
CA VAL A 18 -0.26 -15.40 12.22
C VAL A 18 -1.78 -15.41 12.22
N LEU A 19 -2.39 -14.39 12.84
CA LEU A 19 -3.85 -14.26 12.85
C LEU A 19 -4.42 -14.22 11.42
N PRO A 20 -5.58 -14.85 11.16
CA PRO A 20 -6.24 -14.78 9.87
C PRO A 20 -6.38 -13.34 9.35
N ALA A 21 -6.24 -13.17 8.05
CA ALA A 21 -6.29 -11.87 7.37
C ALA A 21 -5.24 -10.84 7.82
N SER A 22 -4.21 -11.21 8.59
CA SER A 22 -3.12 -10.27 8.89
C SER A 22 -2.40 -9.86 7.62
N ALA A 23 -2.04 -8.59 7.50
CA ALA A 23 -1.06 -8.19 6.50
C ALA A 23 0.33 -8.65 6.94
N ILE A 24 1.10 -9.24 6.04
CA ILE A 24 2.46 -9.73 6.28
C ILE A 24 3.39 -9.10 5.26
N VAL A 25 4.43 -8.43 5.73
CA VAL A 25 5.53 -7.94 4.90
C VAL A 25 6.83 -8.56 5.39
N GLY A 26 7.80 -8.73 4.50
CA GLY A 26 9.08 -9.31 4.92
C GLY A 26 10.25 -9.04 3.99
N GLU A 27 11.44 -9.28 4.54
CA GLU A 27 12.72 -9.23 3.86
C GLU A 27 13.48 -10.56 4.05
N GLY A 28 14.25 -10.97 3.05
CA GLY A 28 15.02 -12.22 3.12
C GLY A 28 16.22 -12.09 4.04
N GLU A 29 16.47 -13.12 4.85
CA GLU A 29 17.66 -13.24 5.70
C GLU A 29 18.73 -14.13 5.06
N GLN A 30 19.96 -14.07 5.58
CA GLN A 30 21.10 -14.84 5.06
C GLN A 30 20.92 -16.36 5.16
N ASP A 31 20.10 -16.83 6.10
CA ASP A 31 19.84 -18.25 6.33
C ASP A 31 18.70 -18.81 5.44
N GLY A 32 18.16 -18.00 4.52
CA GLY A 32 17.08 -18.38 3.61
C GLY A 32 15.68 -18.24 4.22
N ARG A 33 15.55 -17.76 5.45
CA ARG A 33 14.25 -17.37 6.03
C ARG A 33 13.84 -15.98 5.57
N ILE A 34 12.58 -15.65 5.85
CA ILE A 34 12.02 -14.32 5.64
C ILE A 34 11.66 -13.76 7.01
N LEU A 35 12.32 -12.66 7.39
CA LEU A 35 11.94 -11.89 8.56
C LEU A 35 10.65 -11.13 8.24
N CYS A 36 9.56 -11.57 8.85
CA CYS A 36 8.24 -11.00 8.64
C CYS A 36 7.81 -10.10 9.79
N TYR A 37 7.21 -8.97 9.43
CA TYR A 37 6.39 -8.14 10.31
C TYR A 37 4.94 -8.27 9.87
N TYR A 38 4.01 -8.30 10.83
CA TYR A 38 2.60 -8.48 10.52
C TYR A 38 1.67 -7.61 11.37
N GLU A 39 0.46 -7.40 10.87
CA GLU A 39 -0.63 -6.69 11.57
C GLU A 39 -1.97 -7.37 11.29
N GLY A 40 -2.55 -7.94 12.34
CA GLY A 40 -3.82 -8.69 12.31
C GLY A 40 -5.01 -7.95 12.92
N ASN A 41 -4.80 -6.74 13.42
CA ASN A 41 -5.78 -5.97 14.17
C ASN A 41 -6.35 -6.71 15.40
N ALA A 42 -5.47 -7.35 16.18
CA ALA A 42 -5.86 -8.24 17.29
C ALA A 42 -6.76 -7.57 18.36
N ILE A 43 -6.69 -6.25 18.49
CA ILE A 43 -7.47 -5.46 19.46
C ILE A 43 -8.69 -4.76 18.85
N GLY A 44 -8.97 -4.97 17.56
CA GLY A 44 -10.14 -4.39 16.89
C GLY A 44 -10.09 -2.86 16.74
N SER A 45 -8.92 -2.28 16.48
CA SER A 45 -8.77 -0.86 16.18
C SER A 45 -9.43 -0.50 14.85
N LYS A 46 -10.23 0.58 14.85
CA LYS A 46 -10.94 1.06 13.65
C LYS A 46 -9.99 1.49 12.52
N ASP A 47 -8.83 2.03 12.88
CA ASP A 47 -7.83 2.50 11.92
C ASP A 47 -7.12 1.34 11.18
N LEU A 48 -7.41 0.09 11.55
CA LEU A 48 -6.81 -1.13 10.98
C LEU A 48 -7.87 -2.07 10.37
N GLU A 49 -9.06 -1.57 10.07
CA GLU A 49 -10.14 -2.36 9.45
C GLU A 49 -9.79 -2.80 8.03
N SER A 50 -9.18 -1.93 7.22
CA SER A 50 -8.75 -2.30 5.86
C SER A 50 -7.42 -3.06 5.86
N PHE A 51 -7.29 -4.02 4.94
CA PHE A 51 -6.05 -4.75 4.73
C PHE A 51 -4.90 -3.82 4.32
N TYR A 52 -5.18 -2.76 3.55
CA TYR A 52 -4.18 -1.74 3.20
C TYR A 52 -3.57 -1.06 4.44
N GLU A 53 -4.38 -0.64 5.41
CA GLU A 53 -3.85 0.00 6.63
C GLU A 53 -3.00 -0.98 7.46
N ARG A 54 -3.36 -2.26 7.44
CA ARG A 54 -2.56 -3.32 8.05
C ARG A 54 -1.22 -3.51 7.33
N ILE A 55 -1.18 -3.47 5.99
CA ILE A 55 0.08 -3.48 5.21
C ILE A 55 0.93 -2.28 5.62
N ARG A 56 0.36 -1.07 5.64
CA ARG A 56 1.07 0.15 5.98
C ARG A 56 1.68 0.07 7.38
N ARG A 57 0.93 -0.45 8.36
CA ARG A 57 1.43 -0.64 9.74
C ARG A 57 2.55 -1.68 9.83
N ALA A 58 2.40 -2.82 9.16
CA ALA A 58 3.44 -3.84 9.14
C ALA A 58 4.72 -3.35 8.43
N ALA A 59 4.56 -2.62 7.32
CA ALA A 59 5.64 -1.97 6.58
C ALA A 59 6.39 -0.95 7.42
N ASP A 60 5.68 -0.05 8.11
CA ASP A 60 6.28 0.96 8.98
C ASP A 60 7.16 0.31 10.07
N ARG A 61 6.67 -0.77 10.70
CA ARG A 61 7.46 -1.52 11.69
C ARG A 61 8.72 -2.13 11.09
N LEU A 62 8.63 -2.72 9.90
CA LEU A 62 9.79 -3.31 9.22
C LEU A 62 10.82 -2.22 8.86
N VAL A 63 10.38 -1.13 8.23
CA VAL A 63 11.23 -0.01 7.79
C VAL A 63 11.98 0.62 8.96
N THR A 64 11.26 0.85 10.07
CA THR A 64 11.80 1.52 11.25
C THR A 64 12.45 0.56 12.24
N LYS A 65 12.39 -0.75 11.99
CA LYS A 65 12.80 -1.81 12.91
C LYS A 65 12.16 -1.64 14.29
N TYR A 66 10.88 -1.28 14.30
CA TYR A 66 10.14 -0.97 15.51
C TYR A 66 10.03 -2.22 16.41
N PRO A 67 10.46 -2.16 17.69
CA PRO A 67 10.34 -3.29 18.62
C PRO A 67 8.87 -3.72 18.78
N THR A 68 8.58 -4.97 18.44
CA THR A 68 7.21 -5.50 18.44
C THR A 68 7.21 -7.01 18.68
N THR A 69 6.10 -7.54 19.18
CA THR A 69 5.85 -8.99 19.24
C THR A 69 5.23 -9.51 17.94
N ALA A 70 4.72 -8.62 17.08
CA ALA A 70 4.13 -8.96 15.79
C ALA A 70 5.19 -9.10 14.68
N MET A 71 6.20 -9.94 14.95
CA MET A 71 7.29 -10.27 14.04
C MET A 71 7.76 -11.71 14.25
N ALA A 72 8.22 -12.37 13.19
CA ALA A 72 8.81 -13.70 13.24
C ALA A 72 9.58 -14.00 11.94
N ALA A 73 10.59 -14.88 12.01
CA ALA A 73 11.25 -15.41 10.82
C ALA A 73 10.61 -16.74 10.40
N PHE A 74 10.20 -16.86 9.14
CA PHE A 74 9.59 -18.07 8.60
C PHE A 74 10.43 -18.66 7.46
N PRO A 75 10.41 -19.99 7.24
CA PRO A 75 10.95 -20.57 6.01
C PRO A 75 10.29 -19.95 4.76
N ALA A 76 11.08 -19.63 3.73
CA ALA A 76 10.56 -18.99 2.53
C ALA A 76 9.52 -19.85 1.78
N ASP A 77 9.61 -21.17 1.89
CA ASP A 77 8.67 -22.11 1.29
C ASP A 77 7.33 -22.21 2.03
N GLU A 78 7.20 -21.62 3.23
CA GLU A 78 5.94 -21.49 3.98
C GLU A 78 5.13 -20.25 3.60
N LEU A 79 5.70 -19.36 2.78
CA LEU A 79 5.10 -18.09 2.39
C LEU A 79 4.89 -18.03 0.87
N GLU A 80 3.89 -17.27 0.47
CA GLU A 80 3.62 -16.96 -0.93
C GLU A 80 3.60 -15.44 -1.11
N CYS A 81 4.45 -14.93 -2.02
CA CYS A 81 4.51 -13.50 -2.31
C CYS A 81 3.40 -13.10 -3.28
N VAL A 82 2.40 -12.37 -2.77
CA VAL A 82 1.19 -12.03 -3.52
C VAL A 82 1.18 -10.61 -4.05
N ALA A 83 1.99 -9.71 -3.50
CA ALA A 83 2.08 -8.33 -3.95
C ALA A 83 3.43 -7.71 -3.55
N THR A 84 3.66 -6.49 -4.04
CA THR A 84 4.71 -5.60 -3.54
C THR A 84 4.07 -4.32 -3.00
N PHE A 85 4.71 -3.69 -2.04
CA PHE A 85 4.27 -2.44 -1.43
C PHE A 85 5.43 -1.47 -1.37
N ASP A 86 5.26 -0.24 -1.87
CA ASP A 86 6.24 0.80 -1.65
C ASP A 86 5.96 1.45 -0.30
N ALA A 87 6.76 1.12 0.71
CA ALA A 87 6.59 1.63 2.07
C ALA A 87 6.82 3.15 2.17
N GLU A 88 7.54 3.73 1.22
CA GLU A 88 7.77 5.17 1.24
C GLU A 88 6.62 5.90 0.54
N ARG A 89 6.14 5.37 -0.60
CA ARG A 89 5.03 5.94 -1.41
C ARG A 89 3.65 5.54 -0.92
N GLU A 90 3.57 4.53 -0.08
CA GLU A 90 2.35 3.94 0.48
C GLU A 90 1.37 3.51 -0.63
N TYR A 91 1.83 2.76 -1.61
CA TYR A 91 0.99 2.19 -2.67
C TYR A 91 1.43 0.76 -2.99
N LEU A 92 0.61 0.05 -3.77
CA LEU A 92 0.87 -1.31 -4.23
C LEU A 92 1.30 -1.28 -5.70
N PRO A 93 2.62 -1.28 -6.02
CA PRO A 93 3.08 -1.22 -7.41
C PRO A 93 2.70 -2.43 -8.22
N SER A 94 2.53 -3.59 -7.58
CA SER A 94 2.09 -4.80 -8.27
C SER A 94 1.37 -5.76 -7.32
N ILE A 95 0.29 -6.36 -7.81
CA ILE A 95 -0.34 -7.55 -7.24
C ILE A 95 -0.04 -8.71 -8.18
N LYS A 96 0.66 -9.72 -7.66
CA LYS A 96 1.11 -10.92 -8.39
C LYS A 96 0.02 -11.99 -8.45
N ASP A 97 -0.74 -12.14 -7.36
CA ASP A 97 -1.85 -13.08 -7.28
C ASP A 97 -3.03 -12.44 -6.53
N TYR A 98 -3.98 -11.92 -7.31
CA TYR A 98 -5.21 -11.33 -6.80
C TYR A 98 -6.06 -12.31 -6.01
N ARG A 99 -6.19 -13.55 -6.50
CA ARG A 99 -7.11 -14.54 -5.92
C ARG A 99 -6.64 -14.97 -4.54
N THR A 100 -5.35 -15.22 -4.41
CA THR A 100 -4.75 -15.63 -3.14
C THR A 100 -4.75 -14.49 -2.14
N LEU A 101 -4.44 -13.26 -2.59
CA LEU A 101 -4.55 -12.06 -1.75
C LEU A 101 -5.97 -11.86 -1.23
N GLU A 102 -6.98 -11.87 -2.09
CA GLU A 102 -8.38 -11.65 -1.71
C GLU A 102 -8.89 -12.70 -0.73
N ARG A 103 -8.55 -13.97 -0.98
CA ARG A 103 -8.94 -15.07 -0.08
C ARG A 103 -8.36 -14.89 1.32
N TRP A 104 -7.09 -14.51 1.41
CA TRP A 104 -6.42 -14.31 2.69
C TRP A 104 -6.90 -13.04 3.39
N ALA A 105 -6.93 -11.91 2.67
CA ALA A 105 -7.31 -10.60 3.20
C ALA A 105 -8.80 -10.51 3.58
N GLN A 106 -9.64 -11.38 3.00
CA GLN A 106 -11.10 -11.31 3.08
C GLN A 106 -11.65 -9.96 2.59
N GLU A 107 -10.95 -9.36 1.63
CA GLU A 107 -11.22 -8.04 1.07
C GLU A 107 -10.91 -8.09 -0.44
N PRO A 108 -11.76 -7.50 -1.30
CA PRO A 108 -11.47 -7.46 -2.74
C PRO A 108 -10.20 -6.68 -3.01
N ALA A 109 -9.35 -7.15 -3.92
CA ALA A 109 -8.06 -6.54 -4.20
C ALA A 109 -8.19 -5.11 -4.75
N LEU A 110 -9.29 -4.81 -5.46
CA LEU A 110 -9.62 -3.45 -5.89
C LEU A 110 -9.94 -2.49 -4.74
N ILE A 111 -10.36 -2.97 -3.58
CA ILE A 111 -10.52 -2.14 -2.37
C ILE A 111 -9.16 -1.94 -1.69
N ILE A 112 -8.29 -2.96 -1.74
CA ILE A 112 -6.94 -2.89 -1.18
C ILE A 112 -6.05 -1.93 -1.99
N GLN A 113 -6.01 -2.08 -3.32
CA GLN A 113 -5.19 -1.27 -4.23
C GLN A 113 -5.88 0.01 -4.70
N GLY A 114 -7.21 0.07 -4.69
CA GLY A 114 -7.96 1.13 -5.37
C GLY A 114 -7.96 0.93 -6.91
N PRO A 115 -8.98 1.46 -7.61
CA PRO A 115 -9.01 1.46 -9.07
C PRO A 115 -7.98 2.44 -9.64
N ASP A 116 -7.41 2.09 -10.79
CA ASP A 116 -6.74 3.07 -11.64
C ASP A 116 -7.73 4.12 -12.15
N LEU A 117 -7.26 5.29 -12.53
CA LEU A 117 -7.95 6.34 -13.25
C LEU A 117 -7.42 6.40 -14.70
N PRO A 118 -8.23 6.89 -15.66
CA PRO A 118 -7.74 7.13 -17.01
C PRO A 118 -6.63 8.18 -16.98
N GLU A 119 -5.49 7.89 -17.61
CA GLU A 119 -4.35 8.81 -17.67
C GLU A 119 -4.67 10.09 -18.47
N GLY A 120 -3.93 11.15 -18.22
CA GLY A 120 -4.03 12.43 -18.92
C GLY A 120 -4.98 13.44 -18.27
N ALA A 121 -5.37 14.45 -19.04
CA ALA A 121 -6.20 15.55 -18.57
C ALA A 121 -7.70 15.24 -18.67
N HIS A 122 -8.43 15.49 -17.58
CA HIS A 122 -9.86 15.23 -17.46
C HIS A 122 -10.57 16.39 -16.76
N LEU A 123 -11.87 16.55 -17.01
CA LEU A 123 -12.72 17.28 -16.09
C LEU A 123 -12.75 16.53 -14.75
N THR A 124 -12.56 17.25 -13.63
CA THR A 124 -12.56 16.64 -12.30
C THR A 124 -13.87 15.91 -12.01
N SER A 125 -14.99 16.46 -12.48
CA SER A 125 -16.31 15.82 -12.39
C SER A 125 -16.41 14.50 -13.15
N ALA A 126 -15.64 14.31 -14.23
CA ALA A 126 -15.65 13.08 -15.02
C ALA A 126 -14.96 11.90 -14.31
N ILE A 127 -14.03 12.19 -13.39
CA ILE A 127 -13.30 11.17 -12.62
C ILE A 127 -13.76 11.07 -11.16
N GLY A 128 -14.63 11.96 -10.68
CA GLY A 128 -14.95 12.17 -9.26
C GLY A 128 -15.23 10.90 -8.45
N THR A 129 -16.25 10.12 -8.81
CA THR A 129 -16.60 8.88 -8.08
C THR A 129 -15.47 7.86 -8.09
N ARG A 130 -14.75 7.74 -9.21
CA ARG A 130 -13.63 6.80 -9.32
C ARG A 130 -12.42 7.27 -8.52
N PHE A 131 -12.19 8.57 -8.48
CA PHE A 131 -11.14 9.22 -7.68
C PHE A 131 -11.39 9.03 -6.18
N GLU A 132 -12.61 9.22 -5.70
CA GLU A 132 -12.97 8.97 -4.30
C GLU A 132 -12.73 7.52 -3.89
N ASN A 133 -13.08 6.58 -4.78
CA ASN A 133 -12.85 5.14 -4.57
C ASN A 133 -11.39 4.72 -4.73
N ALA A 134 -10.51 5.58 -5.27
CA ALA A 134 -9.08 5.35 -5.42
C ALA A 134 -8.26 5.72 -4.17
N PHE A 135 -8.94 6.08 -3.08
CA PHE A 135 -8.35 6.39 -1.77
C PHE A 135 -7.29 7.50 -1.86
N PRO A 136 -7.70 8.72 -2.26
CA PRO A 136 -6.76 9.79 -2.54
C PRO A 136 -6.13 10.31 -1.25
N ARG A 137 -4.80 10.27 -1.18
CA ARG A 137 -4.01 10.87 -0.11
C ARG A 137 -3.41 12.18 -0.60
N LEU A 138 -3.80 13.28 0.04
CA LEU A 138 -3.25 14.59 -0.27
C LEU A 138 -1.74 14.63 -0.03
N LEU A 139 -0.97 15.01 -1.05
CA LEU A 139 0.47 15.23 -0.97
C LEU A 139 0.81 16.71 -0.76
N LYS A 140 0.23 17.60 -1.59
CA LYS A 140 0.59 19.02 -1.64
C LYS A 140 -0.61 19.90 -1.93
N ARG A 141 -0.61 21.13 -1.39
CA ARG A 141 -1.54 22.20 -1.74
C ARG A 141 -0.74 23.45 -2.10
N GLU A 142 -0.93 23.95 -3.31
CA GLU A 142 -0.31 25.17 -3.82
C GLU A 142 -1.38 26.07 -4.43
N GLY A 143 -1.88 27.02 -3.64
CA GLY A 143 -2.99 27.87 -4.07
C GLY A 143 -4.21 27.05 -4.48
N SER A 144 -4.58 27.11 -5.75
CA SER A 144 -5.70 26.35 -6.33
C SER A 144 -5.33 24.97 -6.86
N VAL A 145 -4.08 24.53 -6.72
CA VAL A 145 -3.60 23.24 -7.23
C VAL A 145 -3.37 22.28 -6.08
N HIS A 146 -4.05 21.13 -6.11
CA HIS A 146 -3.93 20.07 -5.11
C HIS A 146 -3.39 18.80 -5.76
N THR A 147 -2.36 18.21 -5.15
CA THR A 147 -1.75 16.97 -5.64
C THR A 147 -2.07 15.82 -4.70
N TYR A 148 -2.54 14.70 -5.25
CA TYR A 148 -2.93 13.51 -4.51
C TYR A 148 -2.16 12.28 -5.01
N ALA A 149 -1.84 11.35 -4.12
CA ALA A 149 -1.42 10.00 -4.46
C ALA A 149 -2.57 9.02 -4.25
N LEU A 150 -2.68 8.02 -5.12
CA LEU A 150 -3.64 6.93 -5.04
C LEU A 150 -2.94 5.64 -4.62
N ARG A 151 -3.70 4.69 -4.06
CA ARG A 151 -3.17 3.39 -3.62
C ARG A 151 -2.70 2.47 -4.77
N CYS A 152 -3.16 2.73 -6.00
CA CYS A 152 -2.69 2.04 -7.20
C CYS A 152 -1.37 2.60 -7.72
N GLY A 153 -0.90 3.71 -7.13
CA GLY A 153 0.33 4.39 -7.48
C GLY A 153 0.10 5.74 -8.13
N GLN A 154 -0.95 5.90 -8.93
CA GLN A 154 -1.18 7.13 -9.71
C GLN A 154 -1.16 8.41 -8.88
N ILE A 155 -0.73 9.50 -9.52
CA ILE A 155 -0.80 10.86 -9.00
C ILE A 155 -1.93 11.59 -9.71
N VAL A 156 -2.70 12.37 -8.96
CA VAL A 156 -3.75 13.25 -9.50
C VAL A 156 -3.46 14.68 -9.09
N VAL A 157 -3.31 15.55 -10.08
CA VAL A 157 -3.15 17.00 -9.87
C VAL A 157 -4.46 17.68 -10.24
N ILE A 158 -5.12 18.31 -9.27
CA ILE A 158 -6.42 18.96 -9.43
C ILE A 158 -6.25 20.47 -9.32
N ASN A 159 -6.65 21.20 -10.36
CA ASN A 159 -6.84 22.64 -10.29
C ASN A 159 -8.31 22.95 -9.96
N ILE A 160 -8.57 23.38 -8.72
CA ILE A 160 -9.93 23.60 -8.22
C ILE A 160 -10.63 24.79 -8.88
N VAL A 161 -9.88 25.74 -9.46
CA VAL A 161 -10.44 26.92 -10.13
C VAL A 161 -10.90 26.57 -11.54
N SER A 162 -10.09 25.83 -12.30
CA SER A 162 -10.49 25.40 -13.65
C SER A 162 -11.38 24.16 -13.65
N GLY A 163 -11.46 23.43 -12.54
CA GLY A 163 -12.15 22.15 -12.46
C GLY A 163 -11.47 21.05 -13.28
N MET A 164 -10.20 21.23 -13.67
CA MET A 164 -9.43 20.25 -14.43
C MET A 164 -8.56 19.40 -13.51
N SER A 165 -8.40 18.14 -13.87
CA SER A 165 -7.51 17.18 -13.24
C SER A 165 -6.53 16.62 -14.27
N GLU A 166 -5.31 16.31 -13.84
CA GLU A 166 -4.33 15.54 -14.61
C GLU A 166 -3.96 14.29 -13.82
N VAL A 167 -4.17 13.13 -14.45
CA VAL A 167 -3.87 11.80 -13.89
C VAL A 167 -2.57 11.29 -14.51
N ILE A 168 -1.61 10.94 -13.67
CA ILE A 168 -0.25 10.64 -14.09
C ILE A 168 0.18 9.29 -13.49
N GLN A 169 0.78 8.42 -14.30
CA GLN A 169 1.54 7.28 -13.78
C GLN A 169 2.84 7.78 -13.15
N PRO A 170 3.15 7.45 -11.90
CA PRO A 170 4.38 7.91 -11.30
C PRO A 170 5.55 7.26 -12.03
N THR A 171 6.39 8.09 -12.61
CA THR A 171 7.77 7.70 -12.83
C THR A 171 8.54 7.91 -11.52
N ASP A 172 9.62 7.16 -11.33
CA ASP A 172 10.44 7.31 -10.12
C ASP A 172 10.90 8.75 -9.90
N LYS A 173 11.25 9.46 -10.98
CA LYS A 173 11.69 10.87 -10.92
C LYS A 173 10.58 11.83 -10.47
N LEU A 174 9.37 11.68 -10.98
CA LEU A 174 8.25 12.57 -10.63
C LEU A 174 7.85 12.40 -9.17
N ALA A 175 7.76 11.15 -8.72
CA ALA A 175 7.42 10.85 -7.34
C ALA A 175 8.48 11.38 -6.36
N ASP A 176 9.77 11.32 -6.72
CA ASP A 176 10.86 11.83 -5.88
C ASP A 176 10.87 13.37 -5.80
N SER A 177 10.60 14.06 -6.93
CA SER A 177 10.50 15.53 -6.96
C SER A 177 9.38 16.06 -6.06
N ILE A 178 8.18 15.49 -6.17
CA ILE A 178 7.02 15.89 -5.36
C ILE A 178 7.31 15.74 -3.86
N ARG A 179 8.11 14.75 -3.47
CA ARG A 179 8.44 14.49 -2.05
C ARG A 179 9.51 15.40 -1.50
N GLN A 180 10.55 15.71 -2.28
CA GLN A 180 11.59 16.63 -1.81
C GLN A 180 10.97 17.97 -1.46
N GLU A 181 10.03 18.43 -2.30
CA GLU A 181 9.25 19.65 -2.03
C GLU A 181 8.37 19.52 -0.79
N VAL A 182 7.63 18.42 -0.63
CA VAL A 182 6.78 18.23 0.58
C VAL A 182 7.59 18.11 1.87
N ARG A 183 8.82 17.56 1.82
CA ARG A 183 9.73 17.48 2.97
C ARG A 183 10.41 18.81 3.28
N SER A 184 10.66 19.67 2.28
CA SER A 184 11.25 21.00 2.49
C SER A 184 10.26 22.04 3.02
N ASP A 185 8.96 21.80 2.86
CA ASP A 185 7.89 22.71 3.28
C ASP A 185 7.34 22.40 4.71
N ARG A 186 8.00 21.51 5.46
CA ARG A 186 7.70 21.17 6.87
C ARG A 186 8.82 21.59 7.81
#